data_AF-A0A2S6X4F8-F1
#
_entry.id   AF-A0A2S6X4F8-F1
#
_cell.length_a   1.000
_cell.length_b   1.000
_cell.length_c   1.000
_cell.angle_alpha   90.00
_cell.angle_beta   90.00
_cell.angle_gamma   90.00
#
_symmetry.space_group_name_H-M   'P 1'
#
loop_
_entity.id
_entity.type
_entity.pdbx_description
1 polymer ?
#
loop_
_entity_poly.entity_id
_entity_poly.type
_entity_poly.pdbx_seq_one_letter_code
_entity_poly.pdbx_strand_id
1 'polypeptide(L)'
;MSHKRIPKRKAAMAAGGVVALGAAAILLPNANASQDGGSSDGAAAAPRTLKAADASDLAARLAGLLGDTFAGSYYDSGARQLVVNVVPGDNDQVVVQAEKAGAEVREVDNTMGELRSGARTLKSEASIPGTSWAIDPRTNKILVTADSTVTGDRWDRLESTVEGLGSGMATVRKSAGTFKTFASGGDAIFGGGARCSLGFNVTAGDGSPAFLTAGHCGVAADQWSDAQDAAPVATVDQAVFPGEGDFALVTYDDPATEAPSEVDLGDQTLPISGAAEATVGQEVLRMGSTTGLADGQVLGLDATVNYPEGTVTGLIQTDVCAEPGDSGGSLFTRDGLAIGLTSGGSGDCTVGGETFFQPVTTALEAVGATLGDAGAGAGGAGDDGDASGAGAGDAADGGAGAGDADGGAGDAGDGAAVGGGDASGLTG
;
A
#
# COMPACT_ATOMS: atom_id res chain seq x y z
N MET A 1 89.11 -3.79 -11.07
CA MET A 1 89.40 -3.45 -9.66
C MET A 1 88.35 -4.11 -8.78
N SER A 2 88.81 -4.78 -7.72
CA SER A 2 88.08 -5.19 -6.50
C SER A 2 86.83 -6.08 -6.61
N HIS A 3 87.05 -7.39 -6.53
CA HIS A 3 86.18 -8.33 -5.81
C HIS A 3 86.12 -8.01 -4.30
N LYS A 4 85.03 -8.42 -3.62
CA LYS A 4 84.90 -8.96 -2.23
C LYS A 4 83.52 -8.56 -1.68
N ARG A 5 82.75 -9.36 -0.93
CA ARG A 5 82.93 -10.65 -0.23
C ARG A 5 81.55 -11.16 0.20
N ILE A 6 81.31 -12.46 0.07
CA ILE A 6 80.43 -13.21 0.98
C ILE A 6 81.32 -13.74 2.12
N PRO A 7 80.80 -13.92 3.35
CA PRO A 7 80.94 -15.24 3.94
C PRO A 7 79.70 -15.74 4.71
N LYS A 8 79.51 -17.05 4.58
CA LYS A 8 78.63 -17.95 5.33
C LYS A 8 79.12 -18.18 6.77
N ARG A 9 78.23 -18.58 7.68
CA ARG A 9 78.38 -19.62 8.74
C ARG A 9 77.00 -19.88 9.36
N LYS A 10 76.43 -21.10 9.25
CA LYS A 10 76.54 -22.29 10.15
C LYS A 10 75.93 -22.01 11.54
N ALA A 11 75.16 -22.86 12.21
CA ALA A 11 74.58 -24.19 11.99
C ALA A 11 73.65 -24.52 13.19
N ALA A 12 72.72 -25.46 12.96
CA ALA A 12 72.09 -26.41 13.90
C ALA A 12 71.43 -25.93 15.21
N MET A 13 70.18 -26.36 15.43
CA MET A 13 69.84 -27.36 16.46
C MET A 13 68.38 -27.82 16.26
N ALA A 14 68.17 -29.13 16.27
CA ALA A 14 66.86 -29.76 16.39
C ALA A 14 66.55 -29.97 17.88
N ALA A 15 65.32 -29.65 18.31
CA ALA A 15 64.71 -30.20 19.52
C ALA A 15 63.19 -30.22 19.32
N GLY A 16 62.59 -31.40 19.43
CA GLY A 16 61.16 -31.61 19.31
C GLY A 16 60.37 -31.12 20.53
N GLY A 17 59.06 -30.98 20.33
CA GLY A 17 58.11 -30.65 21.39
C GLY A 17 56.67 -30.59 20.89
N VAL A 18 56.01 -31.75 20.90
CA VAL A 18 54.58 -32.03 21.19
C VAL A 18 53.49 -31.08 20.64
N VAL A 19 52.56 -31.73 19.92
CA VAL A 19 51.22 -31.32 19.49
C VAL A 19 50.40 -30.57 20.56
N ALA A 20 49.75 -29.48 20.17
CA ALA A 20 48.45 -29.08 20.69
C ALA A 20 47.66 -28.33 19.61
N LEU A 21 46.70 -29.02 18.98
CA LEU A 21 45.64 -28.42 18.18
C LEU A 21 44.74 -27.61 19.13
N GLY A 22 44.90 -26.30 19.14
CA GLY A 22 44.00 -25.39 19.86
C GLY A 22 42.71 -25.21 19.08
N ALA A 23 41.65 -25.90 19.49
CA ALA A 23 40.29 -25.59 19.09
C ALA A 23 39.92 -24.20 19.63
N ALA A 24 39.64 -23.25 18.73
CA ALA A 24 39.05 -21.97 19.11
C ALA A 24 37.55 -22.19 19.41
N ALA A 25 37.23 -22.39 20.69
CA ALA A 25 35.86 -22.34 21.17
C ALA A 25 35.39 -20.89 21.23
N ILE A 26 34.47 -20.52 20.33
CA ILE A 26 33.72 -19.26 20.43
C ILE A 26 32.69 -19.44 21.55
N LEU A 27 32.84 -18.67 22.62
CA LEU A 27 31.92 -18.59 23.75
C LEU A 27 30.67 -17.78 23.35
N LEU A 28 29.51 -18.43 23.34
CA LEU A 28 28.20 -17.78 23.45
C LEU A 28 27.81 -17.71 24.94
N PRO A 29 27.26 -16.59 25.44
CA PRO A 29 26.58 -16.59 26.72
C PRO A 29 25.16 -17.15 26.55
N ASN A 30 24.95 -18.39 26.96
CA ASN A 30 23.61 -18.93 27.23
C ASN A 30 23.30 -18.75 28.71
N ALA A 31 22.24 -18.01 29.01
CA ALA A 31 21.54 -18.11 30.29
C ALA A 31 20.04 -17.81 30.06
N ASN A 32 19.29 -18.85 29.71
CA ASN A 32 18.04 -19.20 30.38
C ASN A 32 17.80 -20.70 30.15
N ALA A 33 18.01 -21.45 31.22
CA ALA A 33 17.79 -22.88 31.30
C ALA A 33 16.29 -23.16 31.44
N SER A 34 15.77 -24.03 30.57
CA SER A 34 14.84 -25.06 31.00
C SER A 34 15.57 -26.38 30.77
N GLN A 35 15.79 -27.12 31.85
CA GLN A 35 16.40 -28.44 31.81
C GLN A 35 15.46 -29.41 31.09
N ASP A 36 16.01 -30.23 30.22
CA ASP A 36 15.89 -31.68 30.35
C ASP A 36 17.12 -32.32 29.73
N GLY A 37 17.85 -33.09 30.55
CA GLY A 37 18.97 -33.91 30.12
C GLY A 37 18.48 -35.27 29.64
N GLY A 38 19.08 -35.77 28.56
CA GLY A 38 18.83 -37.11 28.09
C GLY A 38 19.56 -37.44 26.79
N SER A 39 20.75 -38.03 26.95
CA SER A 39 21.35 -39.07 26.10
C SER A 39 21.70 -38.78 24.64
N SER A 40 23.00 -38.93 24.37
CA SER A 40 23.54 -39.41 23.11
C SER A 40 22.96 -40.79 22.77
N ASP A 41 21.97 -40.82 21.88
CA ASP A 41 21.59 -41.94 21.02
C ASP A 41 20.81 -41.32 19.85
N GLY A 42 20.88 -41.92 18.65
CA GLY A 42 20.41 -41.37 17.37
C GLY A 42 18.90 -41.16 17.21
N ALA A 43 18.20 -40.62 18.20
CA ALA A 43 16.84 -40.15 18.08
C ALA A 43 16.81 -38.76 17.46
N ALA A 44 16.05 -38.58 16.37
CA ALA A 44 15.81 -37.29 15.74
C ALA A 44 15.29 -36.29 16.81
N ALA A 45 15.96 -35.14 16.93
CA ALA A 45 15.53 -34.09 17.84
C ALA A 45 14.16 -33.57 17.38
N ALA A 46 13.19 -33.48 18.29
CA ALA A 46 11.87 -32.97 17.95
C ALA A 46 11.95 -31.53 17.37
N PRO A 47 11.14 -31.18 16.35
CA PRO A 47 11.16 -29.84 15.76
C PRO A 47 10.92 -28.76 16.82
N ARG A 48 11.67 -27.65 16.73
CA ARG A 48 11.61 -26.57 17.71
C ARG A 48 10.50 -25.59 17.35
N THR A 49 9.79 -25.12 18.39
CA THR A 49 8.89 -23.98 18.22
C THR A 49 9.70 -22.69 18.09
N LEU A 50 9.30 -21.82 17.16
CA LEU A 50 10.00 -20.59 16.79
C LEU A 50 8.99 -19.45 16.63
N LYS A 51 9.48 -18.21 16.62
CA LYS A 51 8.70 -17.08 16.08
C LYS A 51 8.87 -17.06 14.57
N ALA A 52 7.90 -16.48 13.84
CA ALA A 52 7.96 -16.40 12.38
C ALA A 52 9.24 -15.74 11.86
N ALA A 53 9.72 -14.67 12.51
CA ALA A 53 10.96 -13.99 12.14
C ALA A 53 12.19 -14.93 12.28
N ASP A 54 12.30 -15.66 13.39
CA ASP A 54 13.41 -16.60 13.63
C ASP A 54 13.39 -17.78 12.65
N ALA A 55 12.19 -18.17 12.18
CA ALA A 55 12.01 -19.22 11.19
C ALA A 55 12.58 -18.83 9.81
N SER A 56 12.42 -17.56 9.40
CA SER A 56 13.00 -17.06 8.14
C SER A 56 14.53 -17.09 8.16
N ASP A 57 15.16 -16.66 9.26
CA ASP A 57 16.62 -16.70 9.41
C ASP A 57 17.16 -18.14 9.39
N LEU A 58 16.45 -19.07 10.05
CA LEU A 58 16.79 -20.48 10.03
C LEU A 58 16.62 -21.08 8.65
N ALA A 59 15.56 -20.75 7.93
CA ALA A 59 15.31 -21.19 6.56
C ALA A 59 16.44 -20.78 5.62
N ALA A 60 16.92 -19.53 5.70
CA ALA A 60 18.02 -19.04 4.87
C ALA A 60 19.34 -19.79 5.13
N ARG A 61 19.67 -20.06 6.41
CA ARG A 61 20.84 -20.86 6.77
C ARG A 61 20.74 -22.29 6.25
N LEU A 62 19.57 -22.91 6.43
CA LEU A 62 19.32 -24.27 5.97
C LEU A 62 19.36 -24.36 4.44
N ALA A 63 18.79 -23.40 3.72
CA ALA A 63 18.90 -23.36 2.26
C ALA A 63 20.36 -23.37 1.78
N GLY A 64 21.25 -22.62 2.45
CA GLY A 64 22.68 -22.62 2.13
C GLY A 64 23.41 -23.93 2.47
N LEU A 65 23.02 -24.58 3.58
CA LEU A 65 23.61 -25.86 4.01
C LEU A 65 23.14 -27.05 3.17
N LEU A 66 21.86 -27.05 2.81
CA LEU A 66 21.19 -28.13 2.10
C LEU A 66 21.44 -28.07 0.59
N GLY A 67 21.76 -26.89 0.04
CA GLY A 67 22.09 -26.71 -1.37
C GLY A 67 20.97 -27.19 -2.28
N ASP A 68 21.31 -28.03 -3.27
CA ASP A 68 20.36 -28.55 -4.26
C ASP A 68 19.29 -29.47 -3.65
N THR A 69 19.54 -30.04 -2.47
CA THR A 69 18.57 -30.86 -1.73
C THR A 69 17.42 -30.02 -1.16
N PHE A 70 17.59 -28.69 -1.05
CA PHE A 70 16.55 -27.78 -0.54
C PHE A 70 15.45 -27.53 -1.58
N ALA A 71 14.21 -27.86 -1.21
CA ALA A 71 13.01 -27.72 -2.05
C ALA A 71 12.03 -26.66 -1.53
N GLY A 72 12.54 -25.66 -0.80
CA GLY A 72 11.76 -24.58 -0.20
C GLY A 72 11.40 -24.85 1.26
N SER A 73 10.76 -23.87 1.89
CA SER A 73 10.36 -23.95 3.29
C SER A 73 9.14 -23.09 3.55
N TYR A 74 8.38 -23.41 4.58
CA TYR A 74 7.28 -22.58 5.07
C TYR A 74 7.21 -22.61 6.59
N TYR A 75 6.63 -21.55 7.16
CA TYR A 75 6.31 -21.52 8.57
C TYR A 75 4.90 -22.08 8.79
N ASP A 76 4.78 -23.09 9.64
CA ASP A 76 3.51 -23.58 10.15
C ASP A 76 3.15 -22.76 11.40
N SER A 77 2.13 -21.91 11.28
CA SER A 77 1.69 -21.04 12.38
C SER A 77 0.96 -21.78 13.49
N GLY A 78 0.32 -22.92 13.18
CA GLY A 78 -0.39 -23.74 14.15
C GLY A 78 0.58 -24.51 15.04
N ALA A 79 1.58 -25.13 14.43
CA ALA A 79 2.67 -25.82 15.14
C ALA A 79 3.77 -24.88 15.64
N ARG A 80 3.80 -23.64 15.12
CA ARG A 80 4.85 -22.63 15.34
C ARG A 80 6.24 -23.13 14.95
N GLN A 81 6.32 -23.86 13.84
CA GLN A 81 7.51 -24.58 13.41
C GLN A 81 7.92 -24.16 11.99
N LEU A 82 9.23 -24.24 11.72
CA LEU A 82 9.73 -24.15 10.35
C LEU A 82 9.67 -25.54 9.72
N VAL A 83 8.94 -25.67 8.63
CA VAL A 83 8.96 -26.86 7.78
C VAL A 83 9.90 -26.62 6.61
N VAL A 84 10.88 -27.49 6.43
CA VAL A 84 11.83 -27.47 5.33
C VAL A 84 11.57 -28.65 4.41
N ASN A 85 11.29 -28.35 3.15
CA ASN A 85 11.16 -29.37 2.13
C ASN A 85 12.54 -29.79 1.66
N VAL A 86 12.74 -31.10 1.53
CA VAL A 86 13.93 -31.69 0.95
C VAL A 86 13.54 -32.70 -0.12
N VAL A 87 14.38 -32.84 -1.15
CA VAL A 87 14.21 -33.94 -2.11
C VAL A 87 15.00 -35.15 -1.62
N PRO A 88 14.43 -36.37 -1.60
CA PRO A 88 15.16 -37.57 -1.24
C PRO A 88 16.39 -37.77 -2.12
N GLY A 89 17.50 -38.17 -1.51
CA GLY A 89 18.74 -38.48 -2.22
C GLY A 89 19.68 -39.31 -1.35
N ASP A 90 20.84 -39.71 -1.86
CA ASP A 90 21.77 -40.63 -1.17
C ASP A 90 22.43 -40.06 0.11
N ASN A 91 22.05 -38.87 0.56
CA ASN A 91 22.73 -38.08 1.60
C ASN A 91 21.80 -37.79 2.82
N ASP A 92 21.34 -38.84 3.49
CA ASP A 92 20.53 -38.79 4.72
C ASP A 92 21.16 -37.92 5.84
N GLN A 93 22.48 -37.72 5.82
CA GLN A 93 23.16 -36.88 6.81
C GLN A 93 22.70 -35.44 6.79
N VAL A 94 22.24 -34.95 5.64
CA VAL A 94 21.88 -33.55 5.42
C VAL A 94 20.47 -33.26 5.98
N VAL A 95 19.57 -34.25 5.92
CA VAL A 95 18.25 -34.25 6.59
C VAL A 95 18.42 -34.21 8.11
N VAL A 96 19.30 -35.06 8.66
CA VAL A 96 19.60 -35.08 10.09
C VAL A 96 20.13 -33.72 10.59
N GLN A 97 20.84 -32.95 9.76
CA GLN A 97 21.31 -31.61 10.14
C GLN A 97 20.15 -30.60 10.21
N ALA A 98 19.18 -30.66 9.31
CA ALA A 98 18.00 -29.78 9.37
C ALA A 98 17.13 -30.09 10.60
N GLU A 99 16.95 -31.37 10.94
CA GLU A 99 16.26 -31.80 12.17
C GLU A 99 17.00 -31.32 13.44
N LYS A 100 18.32 -31.49 13.50
CA LYS A 100 19.15 -30.95 14.60
C LYS A 100 19.09 -29.42 14.69
N ALA A 101 18.97 -28.76 13.54
CA ALA A 101 18.75 -27.32 13.48
C ALA A 101 17.32 -26.90 13.87
N GLY A 102 16.47 -27.85 14.24
CA GLY A 102 15.14 -27.64 14.82
C GLY A 102 14.04 -27.40 13.79
N ALA A 103 14.30 -27.66 12.51
CA ALA A 103 13.28 -27.65 11.47
C ALA A 103 12.57 -29.01 11.42
N GLU A 104 11.28 -28.99 11.11
CA GLU A 104 10.58 -30.18 10.65
C GLU A 104 10.96 -30.42 9.19
N VAL A 105 11.49 -31.60 8.89
CA VAL A 105 11.87 -31.94 7.52
C VAL A 105 10.74 -32.70 6.86
N ARG A 106 10.39 -32.28 5.65
CA ARG A 106 9.39 -32.94 4.82
C ARG A 106 10.00 -33.31 3.48
N GLU A 107 9.93 -34.58 3.13
CA GLU A 107 10.34 -35.04 1.81
C GLU A 107 9.31 -34.66 0.76
N VAL A 108 9.79 -34.20 -0.39
CA VAL A 108 8.96 -33.75 -1.51
C VAL A 108 9.57 -34.15 -2.85
N ASP A 109 8.74 -34.17 -3.89
CA ASP A 109 9.12 -34.72 -5.19
C ASP A 109 9.86 -33.72 -6.08
N ASN A 110 9.49 -32.43 -6.05
CA ASN A 110 10.06 -31.42 -6.93
C ASN A 110 11.18 -30.65 -6.23
N THR A 111 12.36 -30.61 -6.87
CA THR A 111 13.44 -29.71 -6.48
C THR A 111 13.05 -28.25 -6.73
N MET A 112 13.70 -27.33 -6.03
CA MET A 112 13.52 -25.89 -6.30
C MET A 112 14.01 -25.52 -7.72
N GLY A 113 14.96 -26.27 -8.28
CA GLY A 113 15.42 -26.10 -9.66
C GLY A 113 14.34 -26.44 -10.69
N GLU A 114 13.63 -27.54 -10.50
CA GLU A 114 12.52 -27.98 -11.36
C GLU A 114 11.33 -27.02 -11.26
N LEU A 115 10.93 -26.60 -10.06
CA LEU A 115 9.86 -25.61 -9.85
C LEU A 115 10.18 -24.28 -10.54
N ARG A 116 11.43 -23.81 -10.46
CA ARG A 116 11.87 -22.61 -11.20
C ARG A 116 11.88 -22.83 -12.71
N SER A 117 12.12 -24.06 -13.17
CA SER A 117 12.03 -24.40 -14.58
C SER A 117 10.60 -24.39 -15.09
N GLY A 118 9.65 -24.99 -14.35
CA GLY A 118 8.24 -24.91 -14.65
C GLY A 118 7.72 -23.47 -14.69
N ALA A 119 8.16 -22.62 -13.75
CA ALA A 119 7.82 -21.19 -13.75
C ALA A 119 8.36 -20.45 -14.99
N ARG A 120 9.52 -20.84 -15.52
CA ARG A 120 10.05 -20.28 -16.79
C ARG A 120 9.23 -20.71 -17.99
N THR A 121 8.77 -21.96 -18.03
CA THR A 121 7.86 -22.45 -19.08
C THR A 121 6.53 -21.71 -19.05
N LEU A 122 5.92 -21.51 -17.87
CA LEU A 122 4.70 -20.69 -17.73
C LEU A 122 4.92 -19.27 -18.25
N LYS A 123 6.08 -18.66 -17.94
CA LYS A 123 6.44 -17.35 -18.48
C LYS A 123 6.52 -17.34 -20.01
N SER A 124 7.15 -18.34 -20.63
CA SER A 124 7.31 -18.36 -22.09
C SER A 124 6.03 -18.75 -22.84
N GLU A 125 5.21 -19.62 -22.27
CA GLU A 125 4.11 -20.27 -22.99
C GLU A 125 2.72 -19.85 -22.52
N ALA A 126 2.59 -19.30 -21.31
CA ALA A 126 1.30 -18.98 -20.68
C ALA A 126 1.27 -17.58 -20.00
N SER A 127 2.03 -16.61 -20.52
CA SER A 127 1.88 -15.19 -20.13
C SER A 127 0.58 -14.60 -20.67
N ILE A 128 -0.54 -14.95 -20.05
CA ILE A 128 -1.90 -14.56 -20.43
C ILE A 128 -2.39 -13.48 -19.45
N PRO A 129 -2.91 -12.33 -19.92
CA PRO A 129 -3.53 -11.34 -19.03
C PRO A 129 -4.61 -11.98 -18.15
N GLY A 130 -4.58 -11.67 -16.85
CA GLY A 130 -5.46 -12.30 -15.85
C GLY A 130 -4.90 -13.61 -15.25
N THR A 131 -3.61 -13.90 -15.43
CA THR A 131 -2.95 -15.06 -14.78
C THR A 131 -1.79 -14.63 -13.88
N SER A 132 -1.54 -15.42 -12.84
CA SER A 132 -0.38 -15.30 -11.94
C SER A 132 0.11 -16.69 -11.53
N TRP A 133 1.36 -16.79 -11.11
CA TRP A 133 1.89 -18.04 -10.56
C TRP A 133 2.92 -17.80 -9.47
N ALA A 134 2.93 -18.67 -8.48
CA ALA A 134 3.89 -18.65 -7.38
C ALA A 134 4.34 -20.08 -7.05
N ILE A 135 5.58 -20.25 -6.60
CA ILE A 135 6.03 -21.52 -6.03
C ILE A 135 5.44 -21.64 -4.62
N ASP A 136 4.61 -22.66 -4.40
CA ASP A 136 4.02 -22.95 -3.11
C ASP A 136 4.80 -24.06 -2.39
N PRO A 137 5.64 -23.72 -1.39
CA PRO A 137 6.36 -24.71 -0.62
C PRO A 137 5.43 -25.60 0.22
N ARG A 138 4.17 -25.25 0.49
CA ARG A 138 3.26 -26.12 1.25
C ARG A 138 2.80 -27.31 0.43
N THR A 139 2.55 -27.12 -0.85
CA THR A 139 2.17 -28.21 -1.77
C THR A 139 3.34 -28.76 -2.58
N ASN A 140 4.51 -28.11 -2.54
CA ASN A 140 5.67 -28.38 -3.40
C ASN A 140 5.31 -28.34 -4.89
N LYS A 141 4.45 -27.38 -5.27
CA LYS A 141 4.01 -27.17 -6.65
C LYS A 141 4.03 -25.69 -6.99
N ILE A 142 3.86 -25.36 -8.26
CA ILE A 142 3.54 -24.01 -8.70
C ILE A 142 2.02 -23.83 -8.60
N LEU A 143 1.57 -22.88 -7.78
CA LEU A 143 0.18 -22.46 -7.77
C LEU A 143 -0.03 -21.44 -8.88
N VAL A 144 -0.76 -21.83 -9.92
CA VAL A 144 -1.22 -20.98 -11.01
C VAL A 144 -2.63 -20.49 -10.68
N THR A 145 -2.84 -19.18 -10.68
CA THR A 145 -4.15 -18.57 -10.47
C THR A 145 -4.56 -17.87 -11.75
N ALA A 146 -5.76 -18.17 -12.23
CA ALA A 146 -6.40 -17.46 -13.33
C ALA A 146 -7.64 -16.73 -12.82
N ASP A 147 -7.79 -15.49 -13.21
CA ASP A 147 -8.91 -14.64 -12.83
C ASP A 147 -10.18 -14.95 -13.66
N SER A 148 -11.27 -14.23 -13.41
CA SER A 148 -12.55 -14.45 -14.11
C SER A 148 -12.51 -14.15 -15.62
N THR A 149 -11.55 -13.38 -16.11
CA THR A 149 -11.43 -12.98 -17.53
C THR A 149 -10.77 -14.04 -18.40
N VAL A 150 -10.04 -14.99 -17.78
CA VAL A 150 -9.38 -16.10 -18.48
C VAL A 150 -10.41 -17.19 -18.79
N THR A 151 -10.90 -17.18 -20.03
CA THR A 151 -11.94 -18.09 -20.55
C THR A 151 -11.63 -18.54 -21.99
N GLY A 152 -12.32 -19.57 -22.47
CA GLY A 152 -12.17 -20.09 -23.84
C GLY A 152 -10.74 -20.49 -24.18
N ASP A 153 -10.27 -20.15 -25.38
CA ASP A 153 -8.92 -20.48 -25.86
C ASP A 153 -7.79 -20.05 -24.90
N ARG A 154 -7.98 -18.97 -24.13
CA ARG A 154 -7.01 -18.54 -23.11
C ARG A 154 -6.95 -19.52 -21.94
N TRP A 155 -8.10 -20.04 -21.51
CA TRP A 155 -8.16 -21.08 -20.50
C TRP A 155 -7.54 -22.38 -21.01
N ASP A 156 -7.90 -22.82 -22.22
CA ASP A 156 -7.40 -24.07 -22.80
C ASP A 156 -5.88 -24.05 -22.98
N ARG A 157 -5.31 -22.90 -23.39
CA ARG A 157 -3.86 -22.70 -23.47
C ARG A 157 -3.19 -22.80 -22.09
N LEU A 158 -3.75 -22.15 -21.07
CA LEU A 158 -3.21 -22.19 -19.72
C LEU A 158 -3.22 -23.61 -19.15
N GLU A 159 -4.34 -24.31 -19.31
CA GLU A 159 -4.53 -25.69 -18.86
C GLU A 159 -3.56 -26.64 -19.58
N SER A 160 -3.46 -26.54 -20.91
CA SER A 160 -2.53 -27.36 -21.70
C SER A 160 -1.05 -27.11 -21.33
N THR A 161 -0.64 -25.86 -21.09
CA THR A 161 0.73 -25.57 -20.61
C THR A 161 0.97 -26.21 -19.24
N VAL A 162 0.02 -26.13 -18.32
CA VAL A 162 0.16 -26.73 -16.98
C VAL A 162 0.17 -28.26 -17.03
N GLU A 163 -0.67 -28.88 -17.84
CA GLU A 163 -0.63 -30.33 -18.09
C GLU A 163 0.71 -30.77 -18.69
N GLY A 164 1.27 -29.97 -19.60
CA GLY A 164 2.58 -30.20 -20.22
C GLY A 164 3.76 -30.17 -19.23
N LEU A 165 3.61 -29.52 -18.08
CA LEU A 165 4.60 -29.55 -16.99
C LEU A 165 4.58 -30.86 -16.19
N GLY A 166 3.51 -31.66 -16.31
CA GLY A 166 3.27 -32.88 -15.53
C GLY A 166 2.41 -32.64 -14.29
N SER A 167 1.61 -33.65 -13.91
CA SER A 167 0.60 -33.58 -12.83
C SER A 167 1.16 -33.29 -11.43
N GLY A 168 2.47 -33.48 -11.24
CA GLY A 168 3.20 -33.17 -10.01
C GLY A 168 3.70 -31.72 -9.90
N MET A 169 3.74 -30.95 -10.99
CA MET A 169 4.52 -29.71 -11.04
C MET A 169 3.73 -28.44 -10.70
N ALA A 170 2.48 -28.35 -11.18
CA ALA A 170 1.66 -27.15 -11.02
C ALA A 170 0.19 -27.50 -10.77
N THR A 171 -0.52 -26.61 -10.10
CA THR A 171 -1.98 -26.66 -9.91
C THR A 171 -2.58 -25.37 -10.44
N VAL A 172 -3.69 -25.49 -11.18
CA VAL A 172 -4.47 -24.32 -11.61
C VAL A 172 -5.65 -24.13 -10.66
N ARG A 173 -5.87 -22.89 -10.23
CA ARG A 173 -7.11 -22.48 -9.59
C ARG A 173 -7.71 -21.29 -10.31
N LYS A 174 -9.03 -21.17 -10.22
CA LYS A 174 -9.77 -20.01 -10.70
C LYS A 174 -10.08 -19.08 -9.53
N SER A 175 -9.80 -17.79 -9.70
CA SER A 175 -10.30 -16.73 -8.84
C SER A 175 -11.67 -16.27 -9.33
N ALA A 176 -12.52 -15.82 -8.41
CA ALA A 176 -13.84 -15.30 -8.75
C ALA A 176 -13.79 -13.87 -9.31
N GLY A 177 -12.77 -13.09 -8.95
CA GLY A 177 -12.56 -11.71 -9.42
C GLY A 177 -11.54 -11.62 -10.56
N THR A 178 -11.34 -10.40 -11.07
CA THR A 178 -10.34 -10.03 -12.08
C THR A 178 -9.08 -9.49 -11.41
N PHE A 179 -7.89 -9.81 -11.92
CA PHE A 179 -6.67 -9.13 -11.53
C PHE A 179 -6.67 -7.73 -12.13
N LYS A 180 -6.64 -6.73 -11.27
CA LYS A 180 -6.51 -5.33 -11.64
C LYS A 180 -5.40 -4.69 -10.81
N THR A 181 -4.76 -3.69 -11.39
CA THR A 181 -4.05 -2.69 -10.61
C THR A 181 -5.09 -1.88 -9.84
N PHE A 182 -4.77 -1.46 -8.62
CA PHE A 182 -5.66 -0.60 -7.85
C PHE A 182 -5.54 0.83 -8.36
N ALA A 183 -6.67 1.55 -8.41
CA ALA A 183 -6.65 2.96 -8.78
C ALA A 183 -5.89 3.74 -7.70
N SER A 184 -4.93 4.55 -8.13
CA SER A 184 -4.00 5.33 -7.31
C SER A 184 -4.10 6.81 -7.67
N GLY A 185 -3.53 7.69 -6.83
CA GLY A 185 -3.51 9.12 -7.13
C GLY A 185 -2.87 9.39 -8.49
N GLY A 186 -3.51 10.20 -9.32
CA GLY A 186 -3.09 10.48 -10.69
C GLY A 186 -3.79 9.67 -11.78
N ASP A 187 -4.42 8.55 -11.44
CA ASP A 187 -5.07 7.66 -12.41
C ASP A 187 -6.30 8.29 -13.06
N ALA A 188 -6.60 7.86 -14.29
CA ALA A 188 -7.80 8.28 -15.00
C ALA A 188 -9.06 7.70 -14.36
N ILE A 189 -10.07 8.56 -14.15
CA ILE A 189 -11.43 8.15 -13.84
C ILE A 189 -12.39 8.66 -14.93
N PHE A 190 -13.44 7.89 -15.21
CA PHE A 190 -14.37 8.17 -16.30
C PHE A 190 -15.83 8.14 -15.82
N GLY A 191 -16.60 9.18 -16.15
CA GLY A 191 -17.99 9.33 -15.71
C GLY A 191 -18.72 10.42 -16.49
N GLY A 192 -20.00 10.23 -16.81
CA GLY A 192 -20.81 11.25 -17.50
C GLY A 192 -20.30 11.67 -18.89
N GLY A 193 -19.45 10.87 -19.53
CA GLY A 193 -18.74 11.24 -20.77
C GLY A 193 -17.52 12.15 -20.56
N ALA A 194 -17.18 12.46 -19.31
CA ALA A 194 -15.98 13.18 -18.91
C ALA A 194 -14.87 12.23 -18.47
N ARG A 195 -13.65 12.76 -18.50
CA ARG A 195 -12.46 12.17 -17.91
C ARG A 195 -11.94 13.13 -16.85
N CYS A 196 -11.67 12.61 -15.67
CA CYS A 196 -10.97 13.31 -14.60
C CYS A 196 -9.83 12.43 -14.11
N SER A 197 -9.13 12.89 -13.07
CA SER A 197 -8.09 12.15 -12.37
C SER A 197 -8.51 11.88 -10.93
N LEU A 198 -8.13 10.70 -10.42
CA LEU A 198 -8.18 10.39 -9.00
C LEU A 198 -7.13 11.23 -8.28
N GLY A 199 -7.49 11.92 -7.20
CA GLY A 199 -6.57 12.75 -6.42
C GLY A 199 -5.84 11.94 -5.38
N PHE A 200 -6.52 11.51 -4.32
CA PHE A 200 -5.92 10.70 -3.27
C PHE A 200 -6.92 9.66 -2.76
N ASN A 201 -6.46 8.42 -2.60
CA ASN A 201 -7.20 7.43 -1.82
C ASN A 201 -7.24 7.83 -0.35
N VAL A 202 -8.42 7.74 0.24
CA VAL A 202 -8.74 8.14 1.61
C VAL A 202 -9.67 7.11 2.24
N THR A 203 -9.76 7.14 3.57
CA THR A 203 -10.81 6.45 4.31
C THR A 203 -11.90 7.46 4.64
N ALA A 204 -13.13 7.22 4.17
CA ALA A 204 -14.29 8.04 4.48
C ALA A 204 -14.64 7.98 5.98
N GLY A 205 -15.46 8.91 6.48
CA GLY A 205 -15.79 8.99 7.90
C GLY A 205 -16.50 7.76 8.48
N ASP A 206 -17.12 6.93 7.63
CA ASP A 206 -17.74 5.66 8.00
C ASP A 206 -16.78 4.45 7.93
N GLY A 207 -15.53 4.67 7.52
CA GLY A 207 -14.52 3.64 7.34
C GLY A 207 -14.46 3.04 5.93
N SER A 208 -15.34 3.46 5.03
CA SER A 208 -15.37 2.95 3.65
C SER A 208 -14.14 3.43 2.86
N PRO A 209 -13.58 2.59 1.97
CA PRO A 209 -12.54 3.04 1.05
C PRO A 209 -13.14 4.06 0.07
N ALA A 210 -12.46 5.18 -0.10
CA ALA A 210 -12.91 6.28 -0.96
C ALA A 210 -11.70 6.98 -1.59
N PHE A 211 -11.97 7.95 -2.45
CA PHE A 211 -10.97 8.85 -2.98
C PHE A 211 -11.49 10.28 -3.09
N LEU A 212 -10.56 11.23 -3.05
CA LEU A 212 -10.81 12.62 -3.36
C LEU A 212 -10.55 12.89 -4.84
N THR A 213 -11.38 13.73 -5.44
CA THR A 213 -11.20 14.32 -6.78
C THR A 213 -11.75 15.75 -6.80
N ALA A 214 -11.78 16.41 -7.95
CA ALA A 214 -12.36 17.76 -8.06
C ALA A 214 -13.88 17.74 -7.93
N GLY A 215 -14.45 18.79 -7.35
CA GLY A 215 -15.88 18.94 -7.12
C GLY A 215 -16.66 19.07 -8.42
N HIS A 216 -16.13 19.78 -9.42
CA HIS A 216 -16.76 19.86 -10.73
C HIS A 216 -16.82 18.50 -11.44
N CYS A 217 -15.90 17.57 -11.14
CA CYS A 217 -16.02 16.17 -11.56
C CYS A 217 -17.16 15.49 -10.80
N GLY A 218 -17.20 15.63 -9.47
CA GLY A 218 -18.30 15.09 -8.65
C GLY A 218 -19.69 15.57 -9.05
N VAL A 219 -19.82 16.81 -9.55
CA VAL A 219 -21.08 17.37 -10.06
C VAL A 219 -21.39 16.92 -11.49
N ALA A 220 -20.37 16.60 -12.30
CA ALA A 220 -20.55 16.19 -13.69
C ALA A 220 -21.11 14.77 -13.84
N ALA A 221 -20.87 13.89 -12.86
CA ALA A 221 -21.36 12.50 -12.88
C ALA A 221 -21.51 11.92 -11.47
N ASP A 222 -22.59 11.19 -11.23
CA ASP A 222 -22.87 10.50 -9.95
C ASP A 222 -21.99 9.26 -9.73
N GLN A 223 -21.51 8.64 -10.81
CA GLN A 223 -20.75 7.38 -10.76
C GLN A 223 -19.54 7.43 -11.68
N TRP A 224 -18.45 6.79 -11.23
CA TRP A 224 -17.14 6.83 -11.86
C TRP A 224 -16.56 5.43 -12.05
N SER A 225 -15.90 5.21 -13.17
CA SER A 225 -15.15 4.00 -13.50
C SER A 225 -13.64 4.28 -13.48
N ASP A 226 -12.85 3.27 -13.12
CA ASP A 226 -11.37 3.29 -13.16
C ASP A 226 -10.80 2.95 -14.56
N ALA A 227 -11.67 2.67 -15.54
CA ALA A 227 -11.27 2.42 -16.92
C ALA A 227 -12.28 2.98 -17.92
N GLN A 228 -11.78 3.36 -19.11
CA GLN A 228 -12.63 3.86 -20.18
C GLN A 228 -13.61 2.78 -20.66
N ASP A 229 -14.88 3.15 -20.84
CA ASP A 229 -15.97 2.26 -21.27
C ASP A 229 -16.23 1.05 -20.35
N ALA A 230 -15.76 1.10 -19.10
CA ALA A 230 -16.01 0.06 -18.10
C ALA A 230 -17.20 0.40 -17.19
N ALA A 231 -17.65 -0.58 -16.40
CA ALA A 231 -18.70 -0.36 -15.41
C ALA A 231 -18.21 0.58 -14.30
N PRO A 232 -19.09 1.40 -13.70
CA PRO A 232 -18.71 2.19 -12.53
C PRO A 232 -18.26 1.30 -11.37
N VAL A 233 -17.31 1.82 -10.60
CA VAL A 233 -16.73 1.17 -9.41
C VAL A 233 -16.81 2.04 -8.16
N ALA A 234 -17.24 3.29 -8.31
CA ALA A 234 -17.34 4.25 -7.23
C ALA A 234 -18.48 5.23 -7.49
N THR A 235 -19.08 5.71 -6.41
CA THR A 235 -20.23 6.62 -6.39
C THR A 235 -19.89 7.88 -5.61
N VAL A 236 -20.29 9.05 -6.13
CA VAL A 236 -20.06 10.33 -5.46
C VAL A 236 -20.89 10.40 -4.18
N ASP A 237 -20.22 10.63 -3.05
CA ASP A 237 -20.87 10.82 -1.74
C ASP A 237 -21.15 12.29 -1.48
N GLN A 238 -20.12 13.13 -1.63
CA GLN A 238 -20.19 14.57 -1.39
C GLN A 238 -19.42 15.29 -2.50
N ALA A 239 -19.93 16.43 -2.96
CA ALA A 239 -19.25 17.30 -3.92
C ALA A 239 -19.55 18.77 -3.61
N VAL A 240 -18.51 19.60 -3.68
CA VAL A 240 -18.60 21.06 -3.55
C VAL A 240 -18.02 21.68 -4.81
N PHE A 241 -18.88 22.29 -5.62
CA PHE A 241 -18.51 23.14 -6.75
C PHE A 241 -19.75 23.88 -7.30
N PRO A 242 -19.67 25.18 -7.63
CA PRO A 242 -18.61 26.13 -7.24
C PRO A 242 -18.81 26.63 -5.79
N GLY A 243 -18.05 27.63 -5.35
CA GLY A 243 -18.24 28.33 -4.08
C GLY A 243 -17.06 28.18 -3.13
N GLU A 244 -17.30 27.56 -1.98
CA GLU A 244 -16.31 27.40 -0.90
C GLU A 244 -15.19 26.39 -1.26
N GLY A 245 -15.23 25.77 -2.43
CA GLY A 245 -14.17 24.89 -2.91
C GLY A 245 -14.50 24.19 -4.23
N ASP A 246 -13.58 23.30 -4.61
CA ASP A 246 -13.70 22.40 -5.76
C ASP A 246 -13.15 21.01 -5.40
N PHE A 247 -13.91 20.26 -4.61
CA PHE A 247 -13.57 18.88 -4.22
C PHE A 247 -14.81 17.98 -4.19
N ALA A 248 -14.58 16.68 -4.36
CA ALA A 248 -15.56 15.64 -4.14
C ALA A 248 -14.94 14.45 -3.40
N LEU A 249 -15.74 13.83 -2.53
CA LEU A 249 -15.50 12.49 -1.97
C LEU A 249 -16.28 11.49 -2.82
N VAL A 250 -15.59 10.48 -3.33
CA VAL A 250 -16.16 9.40 -4.13
C VAL A 250 -15.84 8.08 -3.44
N THR A 251 -16.88 7.35 -3.03
CA THR A 251 -16.76 6.11 -2.26
C THR A 251 -16.74 4.92 -3.21
N TYR A 252 -15.82 3.98 -3.02
CA TYR A 252 -15.80 2.75 -3.81
C TYR A 252 -17.03 1.89 -3.47
N ASP A 253 -17.69 1.36 -4.50
CA ASP A 253 -18.93 0.58 -4.33
C ASP A 253 -18.69 -0.79 -3.66
N ASP A 254 -17.47 -1.34 -3.83
CA ASP A 254 -17.03 -2.55 -3.12
C ASP A 254 -16.26 -2.15 -1.84
N PRO A 255 -16.81 -2.43 -0.63
CA PRO A 255 -16.15 -2.10 0.63
C PRO A 255 -14.87 -2.91 0.88
N ALA A 256 -14.61 -3.96 0.09
CA ALA A 256 -13.36 -4.72 0.13
C ALA A 256 -12.28 -4.16 -0.82
N THR A 257 -12.53 -3.02 -1.49
CA THR A 257 -11.55 -2.38 -2.36
C THR A 257 -10.29 -2.02 -1.57
N GLU A 258 -9.15 -2.54 -2.00
CA GLU A 258 -7.84 -2.07 -1.53
C GLU A 258 -7.51 -0.75 -2.23
N ALA A 259 -7.49 0.33 -1.45
CA ALA A 259 -7.24 1.70 -1.92
C ALA A 259 -5.98 2.24 -1.21
N PRO A 260 -4.76 1.85 -1.65
CA PRO A 260 -3.54 2.27 -0.98
C PRO A 260 -3.36 3.79 -1.07
N SER A 261 -2.83 4.39 0.00
CA SER A 261 -2.53 5.83 0.02
C SER A 261 -1.20 6.10 -0.70
N GLU A 262 -1.28 6.17 -2.02
CA GLU A 262 -0.14 6.40 -2.92
C GLU A 262 -0.56 7.14 -4.20
N VAL A 263 0.43 7.73 -4.87
CA VAL A 263 0.30 8.33 -6.21
C VAL A 263 1.05 7.45 -7.20
N ASP A 264 0.43 7.13 -8.34
CA ASP A 264 1.09 6.42 -9.43
C ASP A 264 1.91 7.42 -10.26
N LEU A 265 3.23 7.24 -10.30
CA LEU A 265 4.15 8.05 -11.12
C LEU A 265 4.43 7.41 -12.49
N GLY A 266 3.72 6.33 -12.83
CA GLY A 266 3.78 5.58 -14.07
C GLY A 266 4.64 4.32 -13.98
N ASP A 267 5.92 4.44 -13.60
CA ASP A 267 6.85 3.31 -13.44
C ASP A 267 7.05 2.87 -11.98
N GLN A 268 6.59 3.68 -11.04
CA GLN A 268 6.67 3.46 -9.60
C GLN A 268 5.51 4.18 -8.90
N THR A 269 5.21 3.76 -7.67
CA THR A 269 4.28 4.49 -6.79
C THR A 269 5.06 5.30 -5.75
N LEU A 270 4.49 6.45 -5.36
CA LEU A 270 4.96 7.26 -4.24
C LEU A 270 3.96 7.17 -3.08
N PRO A 271 4.36 6.59 -1.93
CA PRO A 271 3.50 6.58 -0.75
C PRO A 271 3.15 7.99 -0.29
N ILE A 272 1.88 8.22 0.03
CA ILE A 272 1.39 9.45 0.64
C ILE A 272 1.16 9.20 2.12
N SER A 273 1.94 9.88 2.94
CA SER A 273 2.01 9.65 4.39
C SER A 273 1.11 10.56 5.21
N GLY A 274 0.57 11.62 4.59
CA GLY A 274 -0.35 12.55 5.22
C GLY A 274 -0.65 13.76 4.34
N ALA A 275 -1.46 14.68 4.85
CA ALA A 275 -1.72 15.98 4.24
C ALA A 275 -0.92 17.09 4.91
N ALA A 276 -0.56 18.12 4.14
CA ALA A 276 0.06 19.34 4.65
C ALA A 276 -0.47 20.57 3.93
N GLU A 277 -0.40 21.71 4.60
CA GLU A 277 -0.70 23.01 4.01
C GLU A 277 0.37 23.42 3.00
N ALA A 278 -0.06 24.06 1.91
CA ALA A 278 0.85 24.64 0.94
C ALA A 278 1.55 25.89 1.51
N THR A 279 2.79 26.14 1.10
CA THR A 279 3.52 27.37 1.39
C THR A 279 3.99 28.03 0.10
N VAL A 280 3.87 29.35 -0.03
CA VAL A 280 4.39 30.09 -1.20
C VAL A 280 5.89 29.84 -1.38
N GLY A 281 6.30 29.51 -2.60
CA GLY A 281 7.66 29.12 -2.97
C GLY A 281 7.98 27.64 -2.75
N GLN A 282 7.04 26.84 -2.26
CA GLN A 282 7.20 25.39 -2.11
C GLN A 282 7.24 24.72 -3.49
N GLU A 283 8.24 23.86 -3.71
CA GLU A 283 8.26 22.94 -4.84
C GLU A 283 7.18 21.88 -4.68
N VAL A 284 6.41 21.65 -5.74
CA VAL A 284 5.30 20.70 -5.76
C VAL A 284 5.33 19.89 -7.05
N LEU A 285 4.83 18.67 -6.96
CA LEU A 285 4.61 17.75 -8.07
C LEU A 285 3.11 17.62 -8.29
N ARG A 286 2.67 17.58 -9.55
CA ARG A 286 1.29 17.25 -9.93
C ARG A 286 1.29 15.98 -10.75
N MET A 287 0.42 15.05 -10.40
CA MET A 287 0.10 13.89 -11.23
C MET A 287 -1.34 14.00 -11.73
N GLY A 288 -1.56 13.64 -13.00
CA GLY A 288 -2.85 13.75 -13.65
C GLY A 288 -2.89 12.90 -14.89
N SER A 289 -4.08 12.45 -15.24
CA SER A 289 -4.25 11.40 -16.22
C SER A 289 -3.94 11.85 -17.65
N THR A 290 -4.06 13.15 -17.97
CA THR A 290 -3.83 13.67 -19.32
C THR A 290 -2.37 13.96 -19.57
N THR A 291 -1.73 14.74 -18.70
CA THR A 291 -0.36 15.22 -18.93
C THR A 291 0.70 14.47 -18.12
N GLY A 292 0.29 13.54 -17.25
CA GLY A 292 1.19 12.77 -16.41
C GLY A 292 1.79 13.63 -15.29
N LEU A 293 3.03 13.30 -14.91
CA LEU A 293 3.77 14.00 -13.86
C LEU A 293 4.34 15.32 -14.37
N ALA A 294 4.04 16.41 -13.69
CA ALA A 294 4.64 17.72 -13.89
C ALA A 294 5.11 18.32 -12.55
N ASP A 295 6.02 19.27 -12.60
CA ASP A 295 6.54 19.97 -11.42
C ASP A 295 6.43 21.48 -11.57
N GLY A 296 6.55 22.19 -10.45
CA GLY A 296 6.48 23.64 -10.37
C GLY A 296 6.52 24.12 -8.93
N GLN A 297 6.03 25.33 -8.70
CA GLN A 297 6.06 26.02 -7.42
C GLN A 297 4.72 26.67 -7.08
N VAL A 298 4.44 26.71 -5.78
CA VAL A 298 3.32 27.49 -5.25
C VAL A 298 3.64 28.98 -5.39
N LEU A 299 2.81 29.72 -6.10
CA LEU A 299 2.93 31.16 -6.32
C LEU A 299 2.09 31.98 -5.35
N GLY A 300 0.96 31.43 -4.91
CA GLY A 300 -0.02 32.12 -4.08
C GLY A 300 -0.95 31.15 -3.35
N LEU A 301 -1.54 31.64 -2.27
CA LEU A 301 -2.55 30.95 -1.45
C LEU A 301 -3.80 31.82 -1.38
N ASP A 302 -4.92 31.24 -0.96
CA ASP A 302 -6.22 31.92 -0.86
C ASP A 302 -6.69 32.56 -2.17
N ALA A 303 -6.32 31.95 -3.31
CA ALA A 303 -6.70 32.44 -4.62
C ALA A 303 -8.21 32.30 -4.84
N THR A 304 -8.78 33.31 -5.49
CA THR A 304 -10.18 33.32 -5.93
C THR A 304 -10.22 33.28 -7.44
N VAL A 305 -10.90 32.28 -8.00
CA VAL A 305 -11.02 32.05 -9.44
C VAL A 305 -12.48 32.16 -9.85
N ASN A 306 -12.75 32.86 -10.94
CA ASN A 306 -14.10 33.02 -11.48
C ASN A 306 -14.23 32.17 -12.75
N TYR A 307 -14.69 30.93 -12.60
CA TYR A 307 -14.98 30.04 -13.72
C TYR A 307 -16.33 30.41 -14.38
N PRO A 308 -16.57 29.97 -15.63
CA PRO A 308 -17.89 30.13 -16.27
C PRO A 308 -19.06 29.61 -15.45
N GLU A 309 -18.83 28.55 -14.66
CA GLU A 309 -19.80 27.88 -13.80
C GLU A 309 -20.02 28.61 -12.47
N GLY A 310 -19.04 29.40 -12.01
CA GLY A 310 -19.12 30.21 -10.81
C GLY A 310 -17.77 30.51 -10.17
N THR A 311 -17.81 31.27 -9.06
CA THR A 311 -16.61 31.64 -8.30
C THR A 311 -16.21 30.54 -7.33
N VAL A 312 -14.92 30.21 -7.28
CA VAL A 312 -14.30 29.33 -6.28
C VAL A 312 -13.24 30.11 -5.51
N THR A 313 -13.19 29.93 -4.19
CA THR A 313 -12.26 30.65 -3.30
C THR A 313 -11.36 29.69 -2.53
N GLY A 314 -10.29 30.21 -1.89
CA GLY A 314 -9.41 29.41 -1.04
C GLY A 314 -8.45 28.49 -1.79
N LEU A 315 -8.18 28.75 -3.07
CA LEU A 315 -7.35 27.88 -3.90
C LEU A 315 -5.84 28.18 -3.74
N ILE A 316 -5.03 27.16 -3.98
CA ILE A 316 -3.57 27.26 -4.15
C ILE A 316 -3.31 27.63 -5.60
N GLN A 317 -2.48 28.62 -5.85
CA GLN A 317 -2.05 29.05 -7.19
C GLN A 317 -0.63 28.56 -7.46
N THR A 318 -0.37 27.91 -8.59
CA THR A 318 0.96 27.42 -8.98
C THR A 318 1.27 27.71 -10.46
N ASP A 319 2.54 27.57 -10.84
CA ASP A 319 2.98 27.55 -12.25
C ASP A 319 3.07 26.13 -12.84
N VAL A 320 2.59 25.11 -12.12
CA VAL A 320 2.55 23.73 -12.61
C VAL A 320 1.57 23.66 -13.77
N CYS A 321 1.97 23.08 -14.90
CA CYS A 321 1.06 22.93 -16.04
C CYS A 321 0.00 21.85 -15.81
N ALA A 322 -1.19 22.04 -16.37
CA ALA A 322 -2.28 21.07 -16.40
C ALA A 322 -3.16 21.29 -17.65
N GLU A 323 -3.82 20.23 -18.11
CA GLU A 323 -4.71 20.26 -19.27
C GLU A 323 -6.06 19.56 -18.94
N PRO A 324 -7.10 19.71 -19.79
CA PRO A 324 -8.37 19.02 -19.58
C PRO A 324 -8.20 17.51 -19.33
N GLY A 325 -8.80 17.03 -18.24
CA GLY A 325 -8.67 15.66 -17.75
C GLY A 325 -7.66 15.47 -16.62
N ASP A 326 -6.76 16.43 -16.36
CA ASP A 326 -5.94 16.46 -15.15
C ASP A 326 -6.73 16.91 -13.90
N SER A 327 -7.93 17.48 -14.10
CA SER A 327 -8.87 17.83 -13.03
C SER A 327 -9.02 16.72 -12.00
N GLY A 328 -8.93 17.08 -10.73
CA GLY A 328 -8.95 16.16 -9.59
C GLY A 328 -7.61 15.51 -9.26
N GLY A 329 -6.63 15.57 -10.15
CA GLY A 329 -5.32 14.94 -9.98
C GLY A 329 -4.52 15.52 -8.82
N SER A 330 -3.66 14.70 -8.24
CA SER A 330 -2.89 14.96 -7.02
C SER A 330 -1.86 16.09 -7.21
N LEU A 331 -1.80 17.02 -6.27
CA LEU A 331 -0.67 17.92 -6.02
C LEU A 331 -0.01 17.51 -4.70
N PHE A 332 1.29 17.20 -4.72
CA PHE A 332 2.00 16.58 -3.60
C PHE A 332 3.47 16.98 -3.57
N THR A 333 4.15 16.67 -2.47
CA THR A 333 5.58 16.90 -2.32
C THR A 333 6.39 15.67 -2.67
N ARG A 334 7.66 15.86 -3.01
CA ARG A 334 8.59 14.77 -3.34
C ARG A 334 8.79 13.77 -2.19
N ASP A 335 8.57 14.19 -0.95
CA ASP A 335 8.63 13.37 0.27
C ASP A 335 7.28 12.73 0.65
N GLY A 336 6.25 12.86 -0.19
CA GLY A 336 5.00 12.11 -0.02
C GLY A 336 3.99 12.76 0.92
N LEU A 337 3.86 14.09 0.89
CA LEU A 337 2.76 14.82 1.52
C LEU A 337 1.75 15.27 0.47
N ALA A 338 0.46 15.04 0.71
CA ALA A 338 -0.62 15.56 -0.10
C ALA A 338 -0.82 17.06 0.17
N ILE A 339 -0.92 17.85 -0.90
CA ILE A 339 -1.04 19.31 -0.83
C ILE A 339 -2.38 19.78 -1.40
N GLY A 340 -2.80 19.28 -2.57
CA GLY A 340 -4.04 19.72 -3.19
C GLY A 340 -4.57 18.85 -4.32
N LEU A 341 -5.73 19.23 -4.85
CA LEU A 341 -6.44 18.58 -5.95
C LEU A 341 -6.56 19.56 -7.11
N THR A 342 -6.23 19.15 -8.33
CA THR A 342 -6.27 20.03 -9.51
C THR A 342 -7.69 20.53 -9.76
N SER A 343 -7.94 21.85 -9.69
CA SER A 343 -9.24 22.45 -9.97
C SER A 343 -9.34 22.87 -11.44
N GLY A 344 -8.44 23.74 -11.88
CA GLY A 344 -8.48 24.31 -13.22
C GLY A 344 -7.40 25.35 -13.40
N GLY A 345 -7.30 25.94 -14.58
CA GLY A 345 -6.20 26.84 -14.88
C GLY A 345 -6.29 27.46 -16.27
N SER A 346 -5.19 28.10 -16.67
CA SER A 346 -5.00 28.67 -17.99
C SER A 346 -3.64 28.28 -18.55
N GLY A 347 -3.52 28.24 -19.88
CA GLY A 347 -2.31 27.79 -20.56
C GLY A 347 -2.33 26.29 -20.87
N ASP A 348 -1.16 25.72 -21.13
CA ASP A 348 -0.96 24.30 -21.43
C ASP A 348 0.47 23.85 -21.06
N CYS A 349 0.76 22.55 -21.17
CA CYS A 349 2.08 22.01 -20.85
C CYS A 349 3.18 22.29 -21.91
N THR A 350 2.85 22.99 -22.99
CA THR A 350 3.80 23.42 -24.03
C THR A 350 4.27 24.86 -23.82
N VAL A 351 3.34 25.79 -23.52
CA VAL A 351 3.64 27.22 -23.35
C VAL A 351 3.71 27.66 -21.88
N GLY A 352 3.37 26.76 -20.96
CA GLY A 352 3.23 27.06 -19.54
C GLY A 352 1.88 27.69 -19.24
N GLY A 353 1.65 27.96 -17.96
CA GLY A 353 0.34 28.39 -17.52
C GLY A 353 0.27 28.67 -16.03
N GLU A 354 -0.95 28.85 -15.57
CA GLU A 354 -1.28 29.02 -14.17
C GLU A 354 -2.36 28.00 -13.83
N THR A 355 -2.12 27.20 -12.80
CA THR A 355 -3.05 26.17 -12.36
C THR A 355 -3.41 26.39 -10.90
N PHE A 356 -4.68 26.17 -10.60
CA PHE A 356 -5.26 26.32 -9.28
C PHE A 356 -5.65 24.96 -8.71
N PHE A 357 -5.44 24.81 -7.41
CA PHE A 357 -5.65 23.55 -6.70
C PHE A 357 -6.47 23.79 -5.45
N GLN A 358 -7.42 22.90 -5.19
CA GLN A 358 -8.12 22.85 -3.93
C GLN A 358 -7.18 22.28 -2.84
N PRO A 359 -6.94 22.98 -1.72
CA PRO A 359 -6.19 22.41 -0.59
C PRO A 359 -6.80 21.09 -0.12
N VAL A 360 -5.95 20.06 0.02
CA VAL A 360 -6.42 18.72 0.40
C VAL A 360 -6.83 18.67 1.88
N THR A 361 -6.18 19.46 2.74
CA THR A 361 -6.50 19.59 4.17
C THR A 361 -7.93 20.09 4.35
N THR A 362 -8.31 21.15 3.63
CA THR A 362 -9.69 21.67 3.60
C THR A 362 -10.68 20.63 3.09
N ALA A 363 -10.36 19.91 2.01
CA ALA A 363 -11.24 18.88 1.46
C ALA A 363 -11.47 17.73 2.46
N LEU A 364 -10.40 17.22 3.10
CA LEU A 364 -10.46 16.16 4.11
C LEU A 364 -11.31 16.57 5.31
N GLU A 365 -11.12 17.78 5.83
CA GLU A 365 -11.91 18.32 6.94
C GLU A 365 -13.39 18.42 6.56
N ALA A 366 -13.69 18.97 5.38
CA ALA A 366 -15.05 19.19 4.92
C ALA A 366 -15.85 17.89 4.74
N VAL A 367 -15.23 16.83 4.20
CA VAL A 367 -15.91 15.55 3.95
C VAL A 367 -15.73 14.53 5.09
N GLY A 368 -14.93 14.86 6.11
CA GLY A 368 -14.64 13.99 7.25
C GLY A 368 -13.82 12.74 6.90
N ALA A 369 -12.99 12.80 5.86
CA ALA A 369 -12.14 11.70 5.42
C ALA A 369 -10.71 11.80 5.99
N THR A 370 -9.96 10.71 5.94
CA THR A 370 -8.59 10.60 6.45
C THR A 370 -7.64 10.00 5.42
N LEU A 371 -6.38 10.42 5.41
CA LEU A 371 -5.32 9.93 4.52
C LEU A 371 -4.48 8.84 5.21
N GLY A 372 -4.32 7.70 4.53
CA GLY A 372 -3.51 6.57 5.01
C GLY A 372 -4.01 5.93 6.31
N ASP A 373 -3.25 4.98 6.84
CA ASP A 373 -3.55 4.31 8.13
C ASP A 373 -3.29 5.22 9.37
N ALA A 374 -2.88 6.47 9.14
CA ALA A 374 -2.46 7.41 10.17
C ALA A 374 -3.54 8.47 10.46
N GLY A 375 -4.56 8.06 11.21
CA GLY A 375 -5.22 8.99 12.11
C GLY A 375 -4.20 9.55 13.13
N ALA A 376 -4.25 10.87 13.35
CA ALA A 376 -3.51 11.64 14.36
C ALA A 376 -2.08 12.09 14.01
N GLY A 377 -1.99 13.21 13.28
CA GLY A 377 -0.76 13.97 13.07
C GLY A 377 -0.95 15.48 12.94
N ALA A 378 -2.09 16.04 13.35
CA ALA A 378 -2.22 17.48 13.54
C ALA A 378 -1.44 17.89 14.80
N GLY A 379 -0.12 18.06 14.64
CA GLY A 379 0.74 18.67 15.64
C GLY A 379 0.33 20.13 15.80
N GLY A 380 -0.45 20.41 16.84
CA GLY A 380 -0.74 21.76 17.28
C GLY A 380 0.58 22.52 17.48
N ALA A 381 0.72 23.63 16.74
CA ALA A 381 1.75 24.61 17.01
C ALA A 381 1.54 25.12 18.43
N GLY A 382 2.50 24.82 19.31
CA GLY A 382 2.57 25.35 20.66
C GLY A 382 2.67 26.87 20.63
N ASP A 383 1.70 27.51 21.26
CA ASP A 383 1.77 28.90 21.67
C ASP A 383 2.63 28.97 22.94
N ASP A 384 3.92 29.31 22.78
CA ASP A 384 4.80 29.66 23.89
C ASP A 384 4.74 31.18 24.11
N GLY A 385 3.87 31.58 25.05
CA GLY A 385 4.16 32.47 26.16
C GLY A 385 4.49 33.95 25.89
N ASP A 386 3.69 34.84 26.46
CA ASP A 386 4.08 35.60 27.66
C ASP A 386 2.91 36.45 28.17
N ALA A 387 2.53 36.27 29.44
CA ALA A 387 2.12 37.34 30.36
C ALA A 387 1.65 36.75 31.70
N SER A 388 2.59 36.72 32.62
CA SER A 388 2.40 36.62 34.07
C SER A 388 1.17 37.37 34.63
N GLY A 389 0.38 36.70 35.47
CA GLY A 389 -0.61 37.33 36.35
C GLY A 389 -1.06 36.39 37.47
N ALA A 390 -0.74 36.75 38.71
CA ALA A 390 -1.13 36.16 40.00
C ALA A 390 -2.59 35.63 40.03
N GLY A 391 -2.98 34.58 40.76
CA GLY A 391 -2.55 34.09 42.06
C GLY A 391 -3.81 33.94 42.95
N ALA A 392 -3.95 32.80 43.65
CA ALA A 392 -5.01 32.42 44.62
C ALA A 392 -6.43 32.27 44.02
N GLY A 393 -7.19 31.20 44.21
CA GLY A 393 -7.31 30.28 45.33
C GLY A 393 -8.71 30.44 45.91
N ASP A 394 -9.62 29.49 45.68
CA ASP A 394 -10.46 28.90 46.74
C ASP A 394 -11.38 27.82 46.19
N ALA A 395 -11.54 26.77 47.00
CA ALA A 395 -12.50 25.71 46.84
C ALA A 395 -13.79 26.06 47.60
N ALA A 396 -14.96 25.76 47.04
CA ALA A 396 -16.14 25.42 47.83
C ALA A 396 -17.15 24.62 47.02
N ASP A 397 -17.46 23.46 47.59
CA ASP A 397 -18.51 22.50 47.32
C ASP A 397 -19.92 23.05 47.60
N GLY A 398 -20.94 22.42 47.00
CA GLY A 398 -22.26 22.31 47.61
C GLY A 398 -23.46 22.88 46.83
N GLY A 399 -24.37 21.99 46.46
CA GLY A 399 -25.79 22.22 46.75
C GLY A 399 -26.76 22.16 45.57
N ALA A 400 -27.45 21.02 45.46
CA ALA A 400 -28.66 20.82 44.68
C ALA A 400 -29.84 21.72 45.15
N GLY A 401 -30.77 22.01 44.24
CA GLY A 401 -32.06 22.59 44.57
C GLY A 401 -32.97 22.75 43.36
N ALA A 402 -33.88 21.80 43.15
CA ALA A 402 -35.01 21.89 42.24
C ALA A 402 -36.04 22.93 42.72
N GLY A 403 -36.81 23.50 41.79
CA GLY A 403 -37.95 24.38 42.10
C GLY A 403 -38.65 24.93 40.86
N ASP A 404 -39.80 24.33 40.57
CA ASP A 404 -40.76 24.50 39.47
C ASP A 404 -41.28 25.90 39.12
N ALA A 405 -41.76 25.98 37.86
CA ALA A 405 -42.96 26.67 37.32
C ALA A 405 -43.10 28.21 37.53
N ASP A 406 -43.68 29.00 36.63
CA ASP A 406 -44.90 28.80 35.85
C ASP A 406 -45.06 29.93 34.80
N GLY A 407 -45.91 29.70 33.79
CA GLY A 407 -46.81 30.74 33.27
C GLY A 407 -46.45 31.50 31.98
N GLY A 408 -47.18 31.22 30.89
CA GLY A 408 -47.37 32.21 29.81
C GLY A 408 -47.83 31.65 28.47
N ALA A 409 -49.13 31.35 28.34
CA ALA A 409 -49.81 30.89 27.13
C ALA A 409 -50.36 32.04 26.25
N GLY A 410 -50.64 31.70 24.98
CA GLY A 410 -51.55 32.41 24.06
C GLY A 410 -50.89 32.79 22.73
N ASP A 411 -51.49 32.68 21.54
CA ASP A 411 -52.77 32.15 21.06
C ASP A 411 -52.69 32.09 19.51
N ALA A 412 -53.66 31.40 18.93
CA ALA A 412 -53.91 30.96 17.55
C ALA A 412 -53.84 31.97 16.39
N GLY A 413 -53.81 31.40 15.17
CA GLY A 413 -54.11 32.09 13.92
C GLY A 413 -54.19 31.16 12.70
N ASP A 414 -55.41 30.73 12.37
CA ASP A 414 -55.85 29.93 11.22
C ASP A 414 -55.44 30.46 9.83
N GLY A 415 -55.42 29.56 8.83
CA GLY A 415 -55.50 29.94 7.42
C GLY A 415 -55.43 28.77 6.43
N ALA A 416 -56.57 28.17 6.10
CA ALA A 416 -56.74 27.23 4.99
C ALA A 416 -57.55 27.85 3.83
N ALA A 417 -57.16 27.59 2.57
CA ALA A 417 -57.98 27.46 1.34
C ALA A 417 -57.02 27.40 0.10
N VAL A 418 -56.91 26.33 -0.69
CA VAL A 418 -57.80 25.75 -1.74
C VAL A 418 -57.80 26.51 -3.09
N GLY A 419 -57.51 25.75 -4.17
CA GLY A 419 -57.83 26.00 -5.60
C GLY A 419 -56.57 26.01 -6.48
N GLY A 420 -56.39 25.28 -7.59
CA GLY A 420 -57.26 24.46 -8.44
C GLY A 420 -56.95 24.77 -9.92
N GLY A 421 -56.79 23.76 -10.78
CA GLY A 421 -57.07 23.86 -12.23
C GLY A 421 -55.93 23.70 -13.26
N ASP A 422 -55.90 22.51 -13.88
CA ASP A 422 -55.82 22.19 -15.33
C ASP A 422 -54.87 22.94 -16.31
N ALA A 423 -54.07 22.17 -17.07
CA ALA A 423 -54.36 21.79 -18.48
C ALA A 423 -53.10 21.41 -19.31
N SER A 424 -53.10 20.17 -19.82
CA SER A 424 -52.93 19.77 -21.23
C SER A 424 -51.79 20.33 -22.12
N GLY A 425 -50.97 19.41 -22.67
CA GLY A 425 -50.98 19.19 -24.13
C GLY A 425 -49.68 19.36 -24.95
N LEU A 426 -49.37 18.28 -25.69
CA LEU A 426 -48.87 18.23 -27.08
C LEU A 426 -47.36 18.25 -27.37
N THR A 427 -46.90 17.06 -27.73
CA THR A 427 -46.09 16.69 -28.91
C THR A 427 -45.72 17.80 -29.90
N GLY A 428 -44.43 17.85 -30.22
CA GLY A 428 -43.84 18.41 -31.43
C GLY A 428 -42.50 17.74 -31.68
#